data_AF-A0A8J5IFH9-F1
#
_entry.id   AF-A0A8J5IFH9-F1
#
_cell.length_a   1.000
_cell.length_b   1.000
_cell.length_c   1.000
_cell.angle_alpha   90.00
_cell.angle_beta   90.00
_cell.angle_gamma   90.00
#
_symmetry.space_group_name_H-M   'P 1'
#
loop_
_entity.id
_entity.type
_entity.pdbx_description
1 polymer ?
#
loop_
_entity_poly.entity_id
_entity_poly.type
_entity_poly.pdbx_seq_one_letter_code
_entity_poly.pdbx_strand_id
1 'polypeptide(L)'
;MSDAPLMPSQRSQSKFTPKQIATFFFKPCLTEDGDPTGLQICKACGKTRKHAPKTTNLVSHVHTNHPRYELEMEDASTTATGTLLPWGENMESLTEAVEGRVSKEMLDNFELMLDGWTHGSEHYLAVFGCYETSAGPRYPLLSLAPIVVDASGRFDAENPYGCFGGIPAVCFGKDLSNCLFLVGDNCAVNMRLARLMGVPLVGCASHLLNLAVRTLLDPHEKELEQVQSLIKRLRALTLAAKLR
;
A
#
# COMPACT_ATOMS: atom_id res chain seq x y z
N MET A 1 44.35 -48.36 31.09
CA MET A 1 44.88 -47.10 30.52
C MET A 1 44.44 -47.08 29.06
N SER A 2 43.17 -46.85 28.79
CA SER A 2 42.50 -45.55 28.60
C SER A 2 42.29 -45.33 27.10
N ASP A 3 41.06 -45.59 26.67
CA ASP A 3 40.55 -45.40 25.32
C ASP A 3 40.88 -44.00 24.77
N ALA A 4 41.41 -43.96 23.56
CA ALA A 4 41.61 -42.72 22.82
C ALA A 4 40.24 -42.14 22.40
N PRO A 5 39.88 -40.90 22.80
CA PRO A 5 38.63 -40.31 22.36
C PRO A 5 38.76 -39.94 20.88
N LEU A 6 37.91 -40.54 20.04
CA LEU A 6 37.60 -40.06 18.70
C LEU A 6 37.16 -38.59 18.79
N MET A 7 37.97 -37.69 18.24
CA MET A 7 37.62 -36.27 18.13
C MET A 7 36.40 -36.12 17.23
N PRO A 8 35.31 -35.46 17.67
CA PRO A 8 34.18 -35.16 16.81
C PRO A 8 34.61 -34.17 15.72
N SER A 9 34.27 -34.46 14.47
CA SER A 9 34.54 -33.56 13.34
C SER A 9 33.95 -32.18 13.63
N GLN A 10 34.77 -31.14 13.62
CA GLN A 10 34.31 -29.76 13.73
C GLN A 10 33.38 -29.44 12.56
N ARG A 11 32.07 -29.50 12.81
CA ARG A 11 31.06 -29.00 11.89
C ARG A 11 31.13 -27.47 11.99
N SER A 12 31.63 -26.79 10.95
CA SER A 12 31.65 -25.32 10.96
C SER A 12 30.23 -24.82 11.18
N GLN A 13 30.02 -24.02 12.22
CA GLN A 13 28.75 -23.33 12.43
C GLN A 13 28.66 -22.26 11.35
N SER A 14 27.80 -22.46 10.35
CA SER A 14 27.56 -21.47 9.29
C SER A 14 26.97 -20.20 9.89
N LYS A 15 27.39 -19.03 9.39
CA LYS A 15 26.90 -17.72 9.85
C LYS A 15 25.39 -17.53 9.61
N PHE A 16 24.84 -18.24 8.62
CA PHE A 16 23.44 -18.17 8.22
C PHE A 16 22.67 -19.43 8.59
N THR A 17 21.39 -19.26 8.93
CA THR A 17 20.50 -20.39 9.23
C THR A 17 20.16 -21.18 7.97
N PRO A 18 19.86 -22.49 8.09
CA PRO A 18 19.39 -23.33 6.97
C PRO A 18 18.22 -22.74 6.18
N LYS A 19 17.33 -21.99 6.85
CA LYS A 19 16.18 -21.33 6.20
C LYS A 19 16.63 -20.13 5.37
N GLN A 20 17.50 -19.27 5.91
CA GLN A 20 18.05 -18.11 5.19
C GLN A 20 18.81 -18.55 3.93
N ILE A 21 19.64 -19.59 4.04
CA ILE A 21 20.40 -20.14 2.90
C ILE A 21 19.44 -20.66 1.81
N ALA A 22 18.41 -21.42 2.19
CA ALA A 22 17.43 -21.95 1.24
C ALA A 22 16.64 -20.84 0.54
N THR A 23 16.16 -19.84 1.27
CA THR A 23 15.40 -18.72 0.70
C THR A 23 16.23 -17.86 -0.25
N PHE A 24 17.51 -17.65 0.08
CA PHE A 24 18.41 -16.87 -0.76
C PHE A 24 18.67 -17.57 -2.10
N PHE A 25 19.11 -18.83 -2.06
CA PHE A 25 19.57 -19.55 -3.25
C PHE A 25 18.47 -20.19 -4.08
N PHE A 26 17.25 -20.40 -3.56
CA PHE A 26 16.22 -21.15 -4.28
C PHE A 26 14.95 -20.35 -4.56
N LYS A 27 14.29 -20.70 -5.66
CA LYS A 27 12.95 -20.26 -6.01
C LYS A 27 12.07 -21.44 -6.41
N PRO A 28 10.74 -21.38 -6.21
CA PRO A 28 9.84 -22.42 -6.71
C PRO A 28 9.94 -22.55 -8.24
N CYS A 29 9.95 -23.78 -8.73
CA CYS A 29 9.76 -24.08 -10.15
C CYS A 29 8.26 -24.05 -10.42
N LEU A 30 7.83 -23.16 -11.31
CA LEU A 30 6.43 -23.00 -11.69
C LEU A 30 6.19 -23.63 -13.05
N THR A 31 4.97 -24.13 -13.30
CA THR A 31 4.50 -24.53 -14.64
C THR A 31 4.31 -23.29 -15.52
N GLU A 32 4.03 -23.49 -16.82
CA GLU A 32 3.69 -22.39 -17.74
C GLU A 32 2.48 -21.57 -17.27
N ASP A 33 1.55 -22.22 -16.56
CA ASP A 33 0.36 -21.61 -15.96
C ASP A 33 0.62 -20.95 -14.59
N GLY A 34 1.86 -21.02 -14.07
CA GLY A 34 2.26 -20.42 -12.79
C GLY A 34 2.07 -21.30 -11.56
N ASP A 35 1.68 -22.58 -11.72
CA ASP A 35 1.43 -23.48 -10.60
C ASP A 35 2.72 -24.10 -10.02
N PRO A 36 2.83 -24.29 -8.69
CA PRO A 36 4.02 -24.89 -8.08
C PRO A 36 4.18 -26.36 -8.45
N THR A 37 5.28 -26.71 -9.12
CA THR A 37 5.60 -28.10 -9.53
C THR A 37 6.09 -29.00 -8.38
N GLY A 38 6.19 -28.47 -7.15
CA GLY A 38 6.83 -29.16 -6.02
C GLY A 38 8.36 -29.24 -6.13
N LEU A 39 8.96 -28.56 -7.10
CA LEU A 39 10.40 -28.46 -7.29
C LEU A 39 10.91 -27.05 -6.97
N GLN A 40 12.17 -26.95 -6.58
CA GLN A 40 12.89 -25.71 -6.28
C GLN A 40 14.11 -25.62 -7.22
N ILE A 41 14.37 -24.45 -7.78
CA ILE A 41 15.51 -24.21 -8.68
C ILE A 41 16.53 -23.35 -7.95
N CYS A 42 17.80 -23.77 -7.95
CA CYS A 42 18.89 -22.93 -7.48
C CYS A 42 19.10 -21.75 -8.45
N LYS A 43 18.99 -20.52 -7.96
CA LYS A 43 19.15 -19.29 -8.74
C LYS A 43 20.58 -19.12 -9.28
N ALA A 44 21.57 -19.66 -8.57
CA ALA A 44 22.99 -19.50 -8.92
C ALA A 44 23.47 -20.51 -9.98
N CYS A 45 22.99 -21.77 -9.95
CA CYS A 45 23.43 -22.81 -10.90
C CYS A 45 22.32 -23.45 -11.73
N GLY A 46 21.06 -23.03 -11.57
CA GLY A 46 19.91 -23.54 -12.31
C GLY A 46 19.49 -24.97 -11.99
N LYS A 47 20.16 -25.68 -11.06
CA LYS A 47 19.83 -27.07 -10.75
C LYS A 47 18.53 -27.17 -9.96
N THR A 48 17.69 -28.11 -10.38
CA THR A 48 16.39 -28.40 -9.76
C THR A 48 16.52 -29.42 -8.63
N ARG A 49 15.84 -29.16 -7.51
CA ARG A 49 15.80 -30.00 -6.31
C ARG A 49 14.35 -30.21 -5.87
N LYS A 50 14.04 -31.38 -5.32
CA LYS A 50 12.71 -31.66 -4.76
C LYS A 50 12.48 -30.81 -3.51
N HIS A 51 11.31 -30.22 -3.39
CA HIS A 51 10.90 -29.57 -2.16
C HIS A 51 10.71 -30.63 -1.06
N ALA A 52 11.40 -30.48 0.07
CA ALA A 52 11.26 -31.34 1.23
C ALA A 52 10.84 -30.49 2.44
N PRO A 53 10.04 -31.01 3.39
CA PRO A 53 9.62 -30.27 4.59
C PRO A 53 10.79 -29.78 5.45
N LYS A 54 11.94 -30.46 5.34
CA LYS A 54 13.21 -30.08 5.97
C LYS A 54 14.14 -29.54 4.89
N THR A 55 14.64 -28.31 5.05
CA THR A 55 15.53 -27.62 4.09
C THR A 55 16.93 -28.24 3.94
N THR A 56 17.18 -29.37 4.60
CA THR A 56 18.48 -30.04 4.69
C THR A 56 19.07 -30.43 3.32
N ASN A 57 18.22 -30.80 2.35
CA ASN A 57 18.65 -31.16 1.00
C ASN A 57 19.08 -29.94 0.16
N LEU A 58 18.42 -28.79 0.34
CA LEU A 58 18.75 -27.53 -0.33
C LEU A 58 20.06 -26.95 0.22
N VAL A 59 20.20 -26.96 1.55
CA VAL A 59 21.39 -26.43 2.24
C VAL A 59 22.62 -27.28 1.96
N SER A 60 22.48 -28.62 1.92
CA SER A 60 23.55 -29.52 1.48
C SER A 60 24.03 -29.19 0.06
N HIS A 61 23.09 -28.95 -0.88
CA HIS A 61 23.48 -28.52 -2.23
C HIS A 61 24.29 -27.23 -2.22
N VAL A 62 23.89 -26.22 -1.43
CA VAL A 62 24.59 -24.93 -1.35
C VAL A 62 26.00 -25.12 -0.78
N HIS A 63 26.17 -25.81 0.34
CA HIS A 63 27.50 -26.04 0.91
C HIS A 63 28.45 -26.77 -0.04
N THR A 64 27.95 -27.72 -0.85
CA THR A 64 28.80 -28.48 -1.78
C THR A 64 29.06 -27.76 -3.11
N ASN A 65 28.08 -27.04 -3.66
CA ASN A 65 28.17 -26.46 -5.01
C ASN A 65 28.48 -24.96 -5.02
N HIS A 66 28.29 -24.28 -3.88
CA HIS A 66 28.48 -22.83 -3.72
C HIS A 66 29.36 -22.59 -2.48
N PRO A 67 30.65 -22.95 -2.49
CA PRO A 67 31.52 -22.88 -1.30
C PRO A 67 31.73 -21.45 -0.78
N ARG A 68 31.44 -20.42 -1.60
CA ARG A 68 31.49 -18.99 -1.23
C ARG A 68 30.13 -18.40 -0.89
N TYR A 69 29.11 -19.23 -0.62
CA TYR A 69 27.74 -18.77 -0.38
C TYR A 69 27.62 -17.73 0.74
N GLU A 70 28.48 -17.79 1.77
CA GLU A 70 28.45 -16.82 2.87
C GLU A 70 28.84 -15.41 2.41
N LEU A 71 29.86 -15.28 1.55
CA LEU A 71 30.26 -14.00 0.98
C LEU A 71 29.18 -13.43 0.05
N GLU A 72 28.59 -14.29 -0.80
CA GLU A 72 27.50 -13.88 -1.70
C GLU A 72 26.25 -13.40 -0.93
N MET A 73 25.93 -14.06 0.20
CA MET A 73 24.83 -13.65 1.06
C MET A 73 25.15 -12.38 1.87
N GLU A 74 26.40 -12.18 2.27
CA GLU A 74 26.84 -10.95 2.93
C GLU A 74 26.79 -9.76 1.98
N ASP A 75 27.38 -9.85 0.78
CA ASP A 75 27.38 -8.78 -0.23
C ASP A 75 25.96 -8.35 -0.61
N ALA A 76 25.04 -9.31 -0.74
CA ALA A 76 23.63 -9.03 -1.00
C ALA A 76 22.93 -8.37 0.20
N SER A 77 23.34 -8.71 1.43
CA SER A 77 22.79 -8.10 2.65
C SER A 77 23.28 -6.65 2.84
N THR A 78 24.55 -6.37 2.55
CA THR A 78 25.09 -4.99 2.52
C THR A 78 24.45 -4.17 1.42
N THR A 79 24.23 -4.75 0.24
CA THR A 79 23.50 -4.08 -0.86
C THR A 79 22.06 -3.76 -0.44
N ALA A 80 21.33 -4.72 0.13
CA ALA A 80 19.94 -4.51 0.56
C ALA A 80 19.81 -3.47 1.69
N THR A 81 20.75 -3.45 2.64
CA THR A 81 20.75 -2.47 3.74
C THR A 81 21.15 -1.07 3.26
N GLY A 82 22.09 -0.99 2.30
CA GLY A 82 22.41 0.23 1.57
C GLY A 82 21.31 0.70 0.61
N THR A 83 20.21 -0.03 0.47
CA THR A 83 19.06 0.38 -0.36
C THR A 83 17.97 1.04 0.49
N LEU A 84 17.76 0.73 1.77
CA LEU A 84 16.61 1.30 2.50
C LEU A 84 16.83 2.73 3.02
N LEU A 85 18.03 3.06 3.49
CA LEU A 85 18.32 4.41 3.99
C LEU A 85 18.38 5.46 2.87
N PRO A 86 19.08 5.22 1.74
CA PRO A 86 19.08 6.18 0.63
C PRO A 86 17.70 6.33 -0.02
N TRP A 87 16.84 5.31 0.03
CA TRP A 87 15.50 5.42 -0.51
C TRP A 87 14.59 6.33 0.32
N GLY A 88 14.73 6.33 1.65
CA GLY A 88 14.03 7.28 2.52
C GLY A 88 14.43 8.72 2.23
N GLU A 89 15.74 8.99 2.21
CA GLU A 89 16.30 10.32 1.91
C GLU A 89 15.97 10.76 0.46
N ASN A 90 16.01 9.84 -0.51
CA ASN A 90 15.63 10.12 -1.89
C ASN A 90 14.13 10.42 -2.03
N MET A 91 13.27 9.74 -1.26
CA MET A 91 11.82 10.00 -1.30
C MET A 91 11.47 11.33 -0.65
N GLU A 92 12.13 11.72 0.43
CA GLU A 92 11.97 13.05 1.04
C GLU A 92 12.41 14.15 0.07
N SER A 93 13.60 14.03 -0.52
CA SER A 93 14.08 14.99 -1.53
C SER A 93 13.19 15.04 -2.78
N LEU A 94 12.67 13.89 -3.23
CA LEU A 94 11.72 13.83 -4.33
C LEU A 94 10.40 14.51 -3.97
N THR A 95 9.93 14.32 -2.73
CA THR A 95 8.71 14.96 -2.21
C THR A 95 8.88 16.48 -2.22
N GLU A 96 9.96 17.00 -1.64
CA GLU A 96 10.26 18.45 -1.65
C GLU A 96 10.34 19.01 -3.09
N ALA A 97 10.98 18.28 -4.01
CA ALA A 97 11.10 18.70 -5.40
C ALA A 97 9.74 18.73 -6.12
N VAL A 98 8.87 17.74 -5.85
CA VAL A 98 7.51 17.66 -6.40
C VAL A 98 6.63 18.74 -5.79
N GLU A 99 6.64 18.91 -4.46
CA GLU A 99 5.92 19.96 -3.76
C GLU A 99 6.31 21.33 -4.28
N GLY A 100 7.61 21.61 -4.41
CA GLY A 100 8.11 22.87 -4.96
C GLY A 100 7.70 23.11 -6.41
N ARG A 101 7.55 22.06 -7.23
CA ARG A 101 7.07 22.17 -8.61
C ARG A 101 5.57 22.43 -8.66
N VAL A 102 4.77 21.68 -7.90
CA VAL A 102 3.32 21.87 -7.82
C VAL A 102 2.99 23.26 -7.28
N SER A 103 3.69 23.71 -6.23
CA SER A 103 3.51 25.03 -5.63
C SER A 103 3.70 26.18 -6.63
N LYS A 104 4.72 26.07 -7.50
CA LYS A 104 5.01 27.07 -8.54
C LYS A 104 4.03 27.01 -9.72
N GLU A 105 3.50 25.84 -10.03
CA GLU A 105 2.56 25.64 -11.13
C GLU A 105 1.13 26.04 -10.74
N MET A 106 0.74 25.73 -9.51
CA MET A 106 -0.59 25.98 -8.97
C MET A 106 -0.86 27.49 -8.86
N LEU A 107 -2.04 27.91 -9.29
CA LEU A 107 -2.48 29.31 -9.21
C LEU A 107 -2.80 29.69 -7.76
N ASP A 108 -2.91 30.99 -7.48
CA ASP A 108 -3.28 31.46 -6.14
C ASP A 108 -4.75 31.19 -5.84
N ASN A 109 -5.61 31.29 -6.84
CA ASN A 109 -6.98 30.80 -6.79
C ASN A 109 -6.98 29.35 -7.27
N PHE A 110 -7.57 28.47 -6.48
CA PHE A 110 -7.60 27.04 -6.76
C PHE A 110 -8.84 26.40 -6.15
N GLU A 111 -9.08 25.15 -6.50
CA GLU A 111 -10.10 24.34 -5.87
C GLU A 111 -9.48 23.10 -5.22
N LEU A 112 -10.23 22.48 -4.31
CA LEU A 112 -9.81 21.23 -3.68
C LEU A 112 -10.84 20.15 -3.96
N MET A 113 -10.36 18.98 -4.34
CA MET A 113 -11.17 17.78 -4.48
C MET A 113 -10.82 16.79 -3.36
N LEU A 114 -11.85 16.25 -2.73
CA LEU A 114 -11.76 15.38 -1.56
C LEU A 114 -12.28 13.99 -1.92
N ASP A 115 -11.48 12.97 -1.66
CA ASP A 115 -11.89 11.57 -1.81
C ASP A 115 -11.65 10.81 -0.51
N GLY A 116 -12.72 10.29 0.08
CA GLY A 116 -12.71 9.62 1.36
C GLY A 116 -13.11 8.16 1.23
N TRP A 117 -12.32 7.25 1.83
CA TRP A 117 -12.66 5.84 1.89
C TRP A 117 -12.34 5.23 3.25
N THR A 118 -12.83 4.01 3.48
CA THR A 118 -12.58 3.27 4.72
C THR A 118 -11.89 1.96 4.39
N HIS A 119 -10.80 1.66 5.10
CA HIS A 119 -10.12 0.37 5.05
C HIS A 119 -9.98 -0.20 6.46
N GLY A 120 -10.66 -1.32 6.74
CA GLY A 120 -10.72 -1.87 8.08
C GLY A 120 -11.42 -0.92 9.05
N SER A 121 -10.72 -0.50 10.10
CA SER A 121 -11.18 0.47 11.10
C SER A 121 -10.71 1.91 10.83
N GLU A 122 -9.95 2.13 9.76
CA GLU A 122 -9.34 3.42 9.46
C GLU A 122 -10.07 4.12 8.31
N HIS A 123 -10.34 5.40 8.50
CA HIS A 123 -10.86 6.29 7.47
C HIS A 123 -9.70 7.04 6.86
N TYR A 124 -9.66 7.12 5.54
CA TYR A 124 -8.63 7.83 4.79
C TYR A 124 -9.27 8.98 4.03
N LEU A 125 -8.52 10.07 3.88
CA LEU A 125 -8.89 11.20 3.05
C LEU A 125 -7.72 11.57 2.15
N ALA A 126 -8.00 11.59 0.85
CA ALA A 126 -7.14 12.18 -0.15
C ALA A 126 -7.61 13.61 -0.45
N VAL A 127 -6.67 14.55 -0.48
CA VAL A 127 -6.89 15.94 -0.89
C VAL A 127 -6.14 16.18 -2.18
N PHE A 128 -6.86 16.60 -3.21
CA PHE A 128 -6.30 16.95 -4.51
C PHE A 128 -6.43 18.45 -4.75
N GLY A 129 -5.41 19.05 -5.36
CA GLY A 129 -5.48 20.40 -5.90
C GLY A 129 -6.17 20.34 -7.26
N CYS A 130 -7.03 21.29 -7.54
CA CYS A 130 -7.69 21.47 -8.83
C CYS A 130 -7.34 22.87 -9.34
N TYR A 131 -6.75 22.91 -10.53
CA TYR A 131 -6.43 24.17 -11.21
C TYR A 131 -6.23 23.93 -12.72
N GLU A 132 -6.36 24.98 -13.50
CA GLU A 132 -6.18 24.93 -14.95
C GLU A 132 -4.80 25.46 -15.37
N THR A 133 -4.19 24.80 -16.35
CA THR A 133 -2.92 25.24 -16.96
C THR A 133 -3.10 25.37 -18.48
N SER A 134 -2.12 25.94 -19.17
CA SER A 134 -2.11 25.96 -20.65
C SER A 134 -2.13 24.58 -21.29
N ALA A 135 -1.75 23.53 -20.55
CA ALA A 135 -1.80 22.14 -20.99
C ALA A 135 -3.12 21.42 -20.63
N GLY A 136 -4.08 22.13 -20.01
CA GLY A 136 -5.33 21.59 -19.51
C GLY A 136 -5.39 21.49 -17.98
N PRO A 137 -6.47 20.88 -17.44
CA PRO A 137 -6.70 20.80 -16.01
C PRO A 137 -5.70 19.88 -15.31
N ARG A 138 -5.32 20.23 -14.09
CA ARG A 138 -4.39 19.48 -13.24
C ARG A 138 -5.09 19.05 -11.95
N TYR A 139 -4.72 17.86 -11.49
CA TYR A 139 -5.30 17.21 -10.31
C TYR A 139 -4.22 16.55 -9.42
N PRO A 140 -3.17 17.26 -8.97
CA PRO A 140 -2.15 16.64 -8.12
C PRO A 140 -2.73 16.24 -6.76
N LEU A 141 -2.29 15.09 -6.25
CA LEU A 141 -2.52 14.70 -4.86
C LEU A 141 -1.65 15.58 -3.96
N LEU A 142 -2.29 16.35 -3.08
CA LEU A 142 -1.62 17.24 -2.11
C LEU A 142 -1.41 16.55 -0.78
N SER A 143 -2.35 15.68 -0.38
CA SER A 143 -2.25 14.91 0.86
C SER A 143 -3.02 13.62 0.78
N LEU A 144 -2.50 12.61 1.47
CA LEU A 144 -3.23 11.41 1.84
C LEU A 144 -2.94 11.09 3.30
N ALA A 145 -3.96 11.16 4.15
CA ALA A 145 -3.80 10.88 5.57
C ALA A 145 -4.99 10.08 6.12
N PRO A 146 -4.75 9.21 7.12
CA PRO A 146 -5.83 8.67 7.92
C PRO A 146 -6.49 9.80 8.71
N ILE A 147 -7.82 9.76 8.80
CA ILE A 147 -8.63 10.64 9.64
C ILE A 147 -8.68 10.02 11.03
N VAL A 148 -8.17 10.73 12.04
CA VAL A 148 -8.36 10.36 13.44
C VAL A 148 -9.78 10.74 13.84
N VAL A 149 -10.66 9.74 13.93
CA VAL A 149 -12.01 9.93 14.46
C VAL A 149 -11.94 9.79 15.98
N ASP A 150 -12.34 10.82 16.71
CA ASP A 150 -12.36 10.74 18.18
C ASP A 150 -13.44 9.76 18.67
N ALA A 151 -13.39 9.41 19.96
CA ALA A 151 -14.33 8.46 20.58
C ALA A 151 -15.81 8.93 20.53
N SER A 152 -16.08 10.18 20.16
CA SER A 152 -17.43 10.72 20.00
C SER A 152 -17.97 10.60 18.56
N GLY A 153 -17.22 9.98 17.65
CA GLY A 153 -17.58 9.89 16.24
C GLY A 153 -17.58 11.24 15.53
N ARG A 154 -17.01 12.26 16.19
CA ARG A 154 -16.85 13.59 15.62
C ARG A 154 -15.50 13.60 14.94
N PHE A 155 -15.54 13.79 13.62
CA PHE A 155 -14.41 14.29 12.87
C PHE A 155 -13.92 15.53 13.63
N ASP A 156 -12.65 15.58 14.00
CA ASP A 156 -11.98 16.68 14.66
C ASP A 156 -11.84 17.91 13.74
N ALA A 157 -12.95 18.29 13.10
CA ALA A 157 -13.12 19.52 12.35
C ALA A 157 -13.10 20.76 13.25
N GLU A 158 -12.79 20.63 14.55
CA GLU A 158 -12.53 21.78 15.43
C GLU A 158 -11.19 22.45 15.11
N ASN A 159 -10.27 21.76 14.45
CA ASN A 159 -9.07 22.38 13.91
C ASN A 159 -8.90 22.07 12.41
N PRO A 160 -9.55 22.83 11.51
CA PRO A 160 -9.25 22.74 10.08
C PRO A 160 -7.75 22.93 9.77
N TYR A 161 -6.97 23.54 10.66
CA TYR A 161 -5.51 23.70 10.56
C TYR A 161 -4.69 22.51 11.11
N GLY A 162 -5.32 21.54 11.78
CA GLY A 162 -4.61 20.47 12.50
C GLY A 162 -4.09 19.34 11.60
N CYS A 163 -4.74 19.11 10.45
CA CYS A 163 -4.30 18.08 9.50
C CYS A 163 -4.70 18.32 8.04
N PHE A 164 -5.77 19.06 7.74
CA PHE A 164 -6.40 19.01 6.41
C PHE A 164 -6.36 20.32 5.62
N GLY A 165 -6.78 21.43 6.23
CA GLY A 165 -6.67 22.76 5.64
C GLY A 165 -5.24 23.32 5.70
N GLY A 166 -4.44 22.87 6.67
CA GLY A 166 -3.05 23.31 6.78
C GLY A 166 -2.16 22.88 5.61
N ILE A 167 -2.46 21.80 4.90
CA ILE A 167 -1.52 21.20 3.94
C ILE A 167 -1.25 22.09 2.72
N PRO A 168 -2.27 22.67 2.05
CA PRO A 168 -2.03 23.68 1.01
C PRO A 168 -1.16 24.84 1.52
N ALA A 169 -1.36 25.30 2.75
CA ALA A 169 -0.59 26.41 3.32
C ALA A 169 0.84 26.02 3.74
N VAL A 170 1.01 24.86 4.36
CA VAL A 170 2.26 24.38 4.96
C VAL A 170 3.20 23.80 3.92
N CYS A 171 2.69 22.96 3.01
CA CYS A 171 3.51 22.28 2.00
C CYS A 171 3.57 23.05 0.68
N PHE A 172 2.52 23.79 0.33
CA PHE A 172 2.41 24.42 -1.00
C PHE A 172 2.40 25.96 -0.98
N GLY A 173 2.47 26.59 0.20
CA GLY A 173 2.44 28.04 0.35
C GLY A 173 1.15 28.70 -0.13
N LYS A 174 0.03 27.96 -0.12
CA LYS A 174 -1.28 28.41 -0.61
C LYS A 174 -2.20 28.83 0.51
N ASP A 175 -2.73 30.05 0.42
CA ASP A 175 -3.74 30.53 1.35
C ASP A 175 -5.07 29.82 1.07
N LEU A 176 -5.62 29.17 2.09
CA LEU A 176 -6.93 28.54 2.02
C LEU A 176 -8.06 29.54 1.73
N SER A 177 -7.86 30.83 2.04
CA SER A 177 -8.85 31.87 1.70
C SER A 177 -9.08 32.00 0.20
N ASN A 178 -8.14 31.55 -0.62
CA ASN A 178 -8.23 31.59 -2.08
C ASN A 178 -8.80 30.29 -2.67
N CYS A 179 -9.19 29.33 -1.83
CA CYS A 179 -9.94 28.17 -2.26
C CYS A 179 -11.34 28.61 -2.72
N LEU A 180 -11.69 28.38 -3.97
CA LEU A 180 -12.96 28.85 -4.54
C LEU A 180 -14.14 27.94 -4.17
N PHE A 181 -13.92 26.63 -4.19
CA PHE A 181 -14.91 25.62 -3.80
C PHE A 181 -14.26 24.28 -3.49
N LEU A 182 -15.02 23.42 -2.80
CA LEU A 182 -14.67 22.02 -2.59
C LEU A 182 -15.45 21.12 -3.53
N VAL A 183 -14.82 20.05 -4.01
CA VAL A 183 -15.47 18.96 -4.74
C VAL A 183 -15.41 17.71 -3.88
N GLY A 184 -16.54 17.05 -3.67
CA GLY A 184 -16.58 15.84 -2.86
C GLY A 184 -17.97 15.25 -2.78
N ASP A 185 -18.09 14.05 -2.21
CA ASP A 185 -19.42 13.52 -1.87
C ASP A 185 -20.07 14.39 -0.78
N ASN A 186 -21.40 14.34 -0.70
CA ASN A 186 -22.17 15.14 0.25
C ASN A 186 -22.14 14.54 1.67
N CYS A 187 -21.02 13.94 2.08
CA CYS A 187 -20.88 13.37 3.42
C CYS A 187 -20.79 14.49 4.47
N ALA A 188 -21.11 14.15 5.72
CA ALA A 188 -21.13 15.12 6.82
C ALA A 188 -19.78 15.84 7.03
N VAL A 189 -18.67 15.15 6.73
CA VAL A 189 -17.30 15.67 6.83
C VAL A 189 -17.06 16.77 5.83
N ASN A 190 -17.30 16.48 4.55
CA ASN A 190 -17.09 17.41 3.45
C ASN A 190 -18.03 18.62 3.59
N MET A 191 -19.29 18.40 3.97
CA MET A 191 -20.21 19.48 4.29
C MET A 191 -19.71 20.36 5.44
N ARG A 192 -19.18 19.76 6.51
CA ARG A 192 -18.66 20.51 7.66
C ARG A 192 -17.41 21.29 7.28
N LEU A 193 -16.50 20.70 6.52
CA LEU A 193 -15.28 21.34 6.05
C LEU A 193 -15.60 22.53 5.14
N ALA A 194 -16.51 22.37 4.18
CA ALA A 194 -16.97 23.46 3.31
C ALA A 194 -17.54 24.64 4.12
N ARG A 195 -18.36 24.34 5.15
CA ARG A 195 -18.92 25.37 6.05
C ARG A 195 -17.85 26.08 6.87
N LEU A 196 -16.83 25.37 7.35
CA LEU A 196 -15.72 25.96 8.10
C LEU A 196 -14.84 26.85 7.22
N MET A 197 -14.62 26.44 5.97
CA MET A 197 -13.87 27.22 4.99
C MET A 197 -14.71 28.37 4.39
N GLY A 198 -16.04 28.35 4.55
CA GLY A 198 -16.93 29.36 4.00
C GLY A 198 -17.11 29.28 2.48
N VAL A 199 -16.85 28.12 1.88
CA VAL A 199 -16.86 27.90 0.42
C VAL A 199 -17.97 26.91 0.02
N PRO A 200 -18.49 26.97 -1.21
CA PRO A 200 -19.48 26.00 -1.67
C PRO A 200 -18.89 24.59 -1.83
N LEU A 201 -19.72 23.56 -1.61
CA LEU A 201 -19.41 22.15 -1.89
C LEU A 201 -20.14 21.70 -3.15
N VAL A 202 -19.37 21.34 -4.17
CA VAL A 202 -19.85 20.73 -5.41
C VAL A 202 -19.91 19.22 -5.23
N GLY A 203 -21.10 18.65 -5.37
CA GLY A 203 -21.31 17.21 -5.21
C GLY A 203 -20.57 16.40 -6.27
N CYS A 204 -19.97 15.27 -5.88
CA CYS A 204 -19.23 14.44 -6.83
C CYS A 204 -20.17 13.77 -7.86
N ALA A 205 -19.71 13.70 -9.11
CA ALA A 205 -20.48 13.15 -10.22
C ALA A 205 -20.84 11.66 -10.01
N SER A 206 -19.98 10.89 -9.34
CA SER A 206 -20.25 9.48 -9.03
C SER A 206 -21.39 9.33 -8.03
N HIS A 207 -21.52 10.24 -7.05
CA HIS A 207 -22.66 10.26 -6.13
C HIS A 207 -23.96 10.61 -6.86
N LEU A 208 -23.92 11.61 -7.76
CA LEU A 208 -25.06 11.97 -8.59
C LEU A 208 -25.49 10.81 -9.51
N LEU A 209 -24.54 10.11 -10.12
CA LEU A 209 -24.80 8.92 -10.92
C LEU A 209 -25.40 7.80 -10.08
N ASN A 210 -24.85 7.53 -8.89
CA ASN A 210 -25.37 6.53 -7.97
C ASN A 210 -26.81 6.86 -7.54
N LEU A 211 -27.14 8.14 -7.33
CA LEU A 211 -28.50 8.57 -7.05
C LEU A 211 -29.43 8.31 -8.23
N ALA A 212 -29.01 8.65 -9.46
CA ALA A 212 -29.77 8.38 -10.67
C ALA A 212 -29.99 6.87 -10.90
N VAL A 213 -28.97 6.05 -10.66
CA VAL A 213 -29.04 4.59 -10.75
C VAL A 213 -30.02 4.03 -9.73
N ARG A 214 -30.00 4.54 -8.49
CA ARG A 214 -30.99 4.14 -7.46
C ARG A 214 -32.41 4.43 -7.93
N THR A 215 -32.69 5.65 -8.37
CA THR A 215 -34.02 6.02 -8.88
C THR A 215 -34.46 5.16 -10.07
N LEU A 216 -33.54 4.78 -10.96
CA LEU A 216 -33.84 3.87 -12.07
C LEU A 216 -34.18 2.45 -11.60
N LEU A 217 -33.55 2.00 -10.51
CA LEU A 217 -33.66 0.65 -9.97
C LEU A 217 -34.76 0.50 -8.91
N ASP A 218 -35.34 1.58 -8.40
CA ASP A 218 -36.44 1.58 -7.43
C ASP A 218 -37.57 0.58 -7.78
N PRO A 219 -38.03 0.46 -9.05
CA PRO A 219 -39.08 -0.51 -9.40
C PRO A 219 -38.67 -1.98 -9.22
N HIS A 220 -37.36 -2.26 -9.17
CA HIS A 220 -36.76 -3.60 -9.11
C HIS A 220 -36.19 -3.94 -7.72
N GLU A 221 -36.61 -3.22 -6.68
CA GLU A 221 -36.08 -3.38 -5.31
C GLU A 221 -36.18 -4.85 -4.83
N LYS A 222 -37.30 -5.53 -5.11
CA LYS A 222 -37.51 -6.93 -4.69
C LYS A 222 -36.55 -7.90 -5.36
N GLU A 223 -36.31 -7.73 -6.66
CA GLU A 223 -35.34 -8.54 -7.41
C GLU A 223 -33.92 -8.29 -6.90
N LEU A 224 -33.58 -7.02 -6.62
CA LEU A 224 -32.29 -6.65 -6.04
C LEU A 224 -32.08 -7.23 -4.65
N GLU A 225 -33.11 -7.28 -3.80
CA GLU A 225 -33.05 -7.96 -2.50
C GLU A 225 -32.74 -9.46 -2.64
N GLN A 226 -33.37 -10.13 -3.61
CA GLN A 226 -33.10 -11.55 -3.88
C GLN A 226 -31.66 -11.76 -4.33
N VAL A 227 -31.17 -10.92 -5.25
CA VAL A 227 -29.76 -10.94 -5.70
C VAL A 227 -28.82 -10.67 -4.53
N GLN A 228 -29.11 -9.68 -3.69
CA GLN A 228 -28.30 -9.34 -2.52
C GLN A 228 -28.26 -10.51 -1.51
N SER A 229 -29.39 -11.17 -1.26
CA SER A 229 -29.48 -12.36 -0.41
C SER A 229 -28.62 -13.51 -0.94
N LEU A 230 -28.69 -13.78 -2.25
CA LEU A 230 -27.85 -14.77 -2.91
C LEU A 230 -26.37 -14.44 -2.78
N ILE A 231 -25.97 -13.19 -3.06
CA ILE A 231 -24.58 -12.72 -2.94
C ILE A 231 -24.06 -12.88 -1.52
N LYS A 232 -24.85 -12.51 -0.50
CA LYS A 232 -24.48 -12.69 0.92
C LYS A 232 -24.21 -14.17 1.24
N ARG A 233 -25.06 -15.09 0.77
CA ARG A 233 -24.87 -16.54 0.96
C ARG A 233 -23.62 -17.05 0.26
N LEU A 234 -23.39 -16.65 -1.00
CA LEU A 234 -22.20 -17.05 -1.76
C LEU A 234 -20.92 -16.57 -1.08
N ARG A 235 -20.88 -15.31 -0.62
CA ARG A 235 -19.73 -14.73 0.09
C ARG A 235 -19.38 -15.50 1.37
N ALA A 236 -20.39 -15.92 2.14
CA ALA A 236 -20.18 -16.72 3.35
C ALA A 236 -19.55 -18.09 3.05
N LEU A 237 -19.99 -18.76 1.99
CA LEU A 237 -19.42 -20.04 1.55
C LEU A 237 -17.97 -19.89 1.09
N THR A 238 -17.65 -18.84 0.34
CA THR A 238 -16.26 -18.56 -0.10
C THR A 238 -15.32 -18.30 1.08
N LEU A 239 -15.78 -17.60 2.12
CA LEU A 239 -14.99 -17.38 3.34
C LEU A 239 -14.79 -18.67 4.13
N ALA A 240 -15.84 -19.50 4.27
CA ALA A 240 -15.74 -20.79 4.95
C ALA A 240 -14.78 -21.77 4.23
N ALA A 241 -14.70 -21.70 2.90
CA ALA A 241 -13.75 -22.48 2.10
C ALA A 241 -12.30 -22.01 2.24
N LYS A 242 -12.05 -20.70 2.47
CA LYS A 242 -10.70 -20.14 2.69
C LYS A 242 -10.13 -20.40 4.09
N LEU A 243 -10.98 -20.80 5.05
CA LEU A 243 -10.58 -21.13 6.42
C LEU A 243 -10.25 -22.62 6.62
N ARG A 244 -10.32 -23.44 5.55
CA ARG A 244 -9.91 -24.84 5.52
C ARG A 244 -8.61 -24.99 4.76
#